data_AF-A0A961NXY1-F1
#
_entry.id   AF-A0A961NXY1-F1
#
_cell.length_a   1.000
_cell.length_b   1.000
_cell.length_c   1.000
_cell.angle_alpha   90.00
_cell.angle_beta   90.00
_cell.angle_gamma   90.00
#
_symmetry.space_group_name_H-M   'P 1'
#
loop_
_entity.id
_entity.type
_entity.pdbx_description
1 polymer ?
#
loop_
_entity_poly.entity_id
_entity_poly.type
_entity_poly.pdbx_seq_one_letter_code
_entity_poly.pdbx_strand_id
1 'polypeptide(L)'
;MATIVLSAAGAALGASIGGGVLGLSSVAIGRAIGGIVGSAIDQKIMGDGSQAVETGRVDRFRLTSASEGTPISRVWGRMRVGGQIIWASRIREAAQAVDEGAGGGGFGKGVLTSTASASDAVEYHYYQSFALGLCEGEIARVGRVWIDGTEVAQSDLNMRVYTGSEAQGPDPKIEAIEGAGNVPAYRGTAYVVIEELDLTAYGNRIPVFNFEVFRPEQPDQTSEIARGTRAVALIPGTGEYALATTTVHAGDLPGQKVPQNEHTPFGMTDFAVSLDMLDG
;
A
#
# COMPACT_ATOMS: atom_id res chain seq x y z
N MET A 1 -13.74 24.75 -22.61
CA MET A 1 -13.61 26.02 -21.83
C MET A 1 -14.46 27.13 -22.44
N ALA A 2 -14.95 26.99 -23.67
CA ALA A 2 -15.82 27.96 -24.33
C ALA A 2 -17.21 28.04 -23.69
N THR A 3 -17.73 26.95 -23.10
CA THR A 3 -19.05 26.91 -22.45
C THR A 3 -19.14 27.89 -21.28
N ILE A 4 -18.10 27.98 -20.45
CA ILE A 4 -18.08 28.91 -19.30
C ILE A 4 -17.98 30.36 -19.79
N VAL A 5 -17.15 30.62 -20.79
CA VAL A 5 -16.92 31.98 -21.32
C VAL A 5 -18.12 32.49 -22.12
N LEU A 6 -18.71 31.68 -23.00
CA LEU A 6 -19.88 32.08 -23.80
C LEU A 6 -21.18 32.10 -22.98
N SER A 7 -21.34 31.24 -21.97
CA SER A 7 -22.50 31.34 -21.06
C SER A 7 -22.42 32.60 -20.19
N ALA A 8 -21.22 33.03 -19.78
CA ALA A 8 -21.01 34.29 -19.09
C ALA A 8 -21.26 35.50 -20.02
N ALA A 9 -20.79 35.45 -21.27
CA ALA A 9 -21.05 36.49 -22.26
C ALA A 9 -22.54 36.57 -22.66
N GLY A 10 -23.22 35.44 -22.83
CA GLY A 10 -24.66 35.36 -23.08
C GLY A 10 -25.50 35.85 -21.91
N ALA A 11 -25.04 35.60 -20.66
CA ALA A 11 -25.64 36.19 -19.46
C ALA A 11 -25.54 37.72 -19.46
N ALA A 12 -24.36 38.24 -19.82
CA ALA A 12 -24.09 39.68 -19.85
C ALA A 12 -24.90 40.39 -20.95
N LEU A 13 -25.01 39.81 -22.14
CA LEU A 13 -25.82 40.35 -23.25
C LEU A 13 -27.33 40.24 -22.98
N GLY A 14 -27.79 39.14 -22.37
CA GLY A 14 -29.18 38.98 -21.94
C GLY A 14 -29.58 39.98 -20.84
N ALA A 15 -28.63 40.36 -19.98
CA ALA A 15 -28.81 41.41 -18.99
C ALA A 15 -28.86 42.81 -19.63
N SER A 16 -28.10 43.08 -20.69
CA SER A 16 -28.07 44.40 -21.34
C SER A 16 -29.29 44.71 -22.20
N ILE A 17 -29.99 43.69 -22.73
CA ILE A 17 -31.17 43.87 -23.59
C ILE A 17 -32.48 43.82 -22.77
N GLY A 18 -32.49 43.15 -21.61
CA GLY A 18 -33.67 42.93 -20.76
C GLY A 18 -33.74 43.78 -19.48
N GLY A 19 -33.05 44.92 -19.42
CA GLY A 19 -32.97 45.80 -18.25
C GLY A 19 -34.25 46.56 -17.88
N GLY A 20 -35.39 46.29 -18.51
CA GLY A 20 -36.65 46.92 -18.18
C GLY A 20 -37.81 45.92 -18.21
N VAL A 21 -38.39 45.66 -17.04
CA VAL A 21 -39.77 45.20 -16.79
C VAL A 21 -39.98 43.77 -16.24
N LEU A 22 -39.16 42.73 -16.48
CA LEU A 22 -39.35 41.40 -15.84
C LEU A 22 -38.04 40.61 -15.58
N GLY A 23 -37.17 41.17 -14.73
CA GLY A 23 -35.75 40.82 -14.53
C GLY A 23 -35.35 39.43 -14.01
N LEU A 24 -36.06 38.35 -14.34
CA LEU A 24 -35.65 36.97 -14.03
C LEU A 24 -35.64 36.01 -15.24
N SER A 25 -36.23 36.37 -16.38
CA SER A 25 -36.34 35.46 -17.53
C SER A 25 -35.25 35.64 -18.59
N SER A 26 -34.82 36.87 -18.89
CA SER A 26 -33.88 37.15 -19.99
C SER A 26 -32.45 36.67 -19.72
N VAL A 27 -31.98 36.78 -18.48
CA VAL A 27 -30.64 36.30 -18.08
C VAL A 27 -30.57 34.77 -18.09
N ALA A 28 -31.64 34.11 -17.64
CA ALA A 28 -31.73 32.65 -17.67
C ALA A 28 -31.77 32.12 -19.12
N ILE A 29 -32.53 32.79 -20.00
CA ILE A 29 -32.60 32.46 -21.43
C ILE A 29 -31.25 32.72 -22.11
N GLY A 30 -30.58 33.85 -21.84
CA GLY A 30 -29.26 34.16 -22.38
C GLY A 30 -28.17 33.18 -21.95
N ARG A 31 -28.22 32.72 -20.68
CA ARG A 31 -27.33 31.66 -20.18
C ARG A 31 -27.63 30.30 -20.80
N ALA A 32 -28.90 29.97 -20.98
CA ALA A 32 -29.31 28.71 -21.59
C ALA A 32 -28.86 28.65 -23.06
N ILE A 33 -29.10 29.71 -23.84
CA ILE A 33 -28.68 29.79 -25.25
C ILE A 33 -27.16 29.82 -25.37
N GLY A 34 -26.46 30.62 -24.54
CA GLY A 34 -25.00 30.68 -24.52
C GLY A 34 -24.34 29.36 -24.08
N GLY A 35 -24.99 28.61 -23.19
CA GLY A 35 -24.57 27.28 -22.77
C GLY A 35 -24.74 26.22 -23.85
N ILE A 36 -25.85 26.25 -24.61
CA ILE A 36 -26.12 25.32 -25.73
C ILE A 36 -25.16 25.57 -26.90
N VAL A 37 -24.93 26.83 -27.27
CA VAL A 37 -23.98 27.15 -28.35
C VAL A 37 -22.54 26.91 -27.90
N GLY A 38 -22.21 27.25 -26.65
CA GLY A 38 -20.90 26.99 -26.06
C GLY A 38 -20.58 25.49 -25.95
N SER A 39 -21.55 24.65 -25.61
CA SER A 39 -21.37 23.20 -25.55
C SER A 39 -21.25 22.57 -26.94
N ALA A 40 -21.99 23.08 -27.94
CA ALA A 40 -21.85 22.64 -29.32
C ALA A 40 -20.47 22.96 -29.91
N ILE A 41 -19.88 24.11 -29.54
CA ILE A 41 -18.53 24.50 -29.97
C ILE A 41 -17.46 23.73 -29.18
N ASP A 42 -17.61 23.58 -27.86
CA ASP A 42 -16.70 22.75 -27.05
C ASP A 42 -16.73 21.27 -27.52
N GLN A 43 -17.90 20.74 -27.93
CA GLN A 43 -18.03 19.43 -28.58
C GLN A 43 -17.33 19.38 -29.95
N LYS A 44 -17.49 20.41 -30.79
CA LYS A 44 -16.84 20.45 -32.11
C LYS A 44 -15.31 20.53 -32.03
N ILE A 45 -14.77 21.14 -30.98
CA ILE A 45 -13.32 21.29 -30.75
C ILE A 45 -12.74 20.04 -30.07
N MET A 46 -13.49 19.35 -29.20
CA MET A 46 -13.08 18.06 -28.60
C MET A 46 -13.26 16.85 -29.54
N GLY A 47 -13.75 17.07 -30.77
CA GLY A 47 -14.01 16.03 -31.76
C GLY A 47 -15.40 15.42 -31.61
N ASP A 48 -15.87 14.76 -32.67
CA ASP A 48 -17.21 14.14 -32.82
C ASP A 48 -17.44 12.91 -31.90
N GLY A 49 -16.77 12.87 -30.75
CA GLY A 49 -16.78 11.78 -29.78
C GLY A 49 -17.85 11.94 -28.70
N SER A 50 -18.24 10.80 -28.12
CA SER A 50 -19.24 10.67 -27.05
C SER A 50 -18.98 11.57 -25.84
N GLN A 51 -20.03 11.85 -25.06
CA GLN A 51 -19.97 12.63 -23.82
C GLN A 51 -18.77 12.24 -22.93
N ALA A 52 -18.10 13.25 -22.37
CA ALA A 52 -16.96 13.05 -21.48
C ALA A 52 -17.37 12.21 -20.26
N VAL A 53 -16.80 11.01 -20.14
CA VAL A 53 -16.95 10.14 -18.97
C VAL A 53 -16.01 10.65 -17.88
N GLU A 54 -16.51 10.83 -16.66
CA GLU A 54 -15.64 11.13 -15.52
C GLU A 54 -14.64 10.00 -15.33
N THR A 55 -13.36 10.30 -15.53
CA THR A 55 -12.26 9.33 -15.46
C THR A 55 -11.12 9.86 -14.59
N GLY A 56 -10.45 8.97 -13.86
CA GLY A 56 -9.19 9.27 -13.19
C GLY A 56 -9.28 10.13 -11.92
N ARG A 57 -10.40 10.11 -11.18
CA ARG A 57 -10.46 10.76 -9.86
C ARG A 57 -9.38 10.14 -8.95
N VAL A 58 -8.38 10.95 -8.61
CA VAL A 58 -7.26 10.50 -7.78
C VAL A 58 -7.77 10.21 -6.38
N ASP A 59 -7.66 8.95 -5.98
CA ASP A 59 -7.85 8.56 -4.60
C ASP A 59 -6.63 9.02 -3.79
N ARG A 60 -6.83 10.00 -2.91
CA ARG A 60 -5.75 10.54 -2.08
C ARG A 60 -5.48 9.68 -0.86
N PHE A 61 -6.35 8.71 -0.54
CA PHE A 61 -6.24 7.96 0.70
C PHE A 61 -6.44 6.46 0.47
N ARG A 62 -5.33 5.75 0.34
CA ARG A 62 -5.30 4.29 0.18
C ARG A 62 -5.48 3.63 1.54
N LEU A 63 -6.73 3.29 1.84
CA LEU A 63 -7.15 2.60 3.05
C LEU A 63 -7.23 1.10 2.82
N THR A 64 -6.83 0.33 3.83
CA THR A 64 -7.24 -1.06 3.96
C THR A 64 -8.69 -1.10 4.38
N SER A 65 -9.53 -1.76 3.57
CA SER A 65 -10.92 -2.04 3.90
C SER A 65 -11.14 -3.54 4.08
N ALA A 66 -12.24 -3.91 4.74
CA ALA A 66 -12.74 -5.28 4.86
C ALA A 66 -14.19 -5.39 4.33
N SER A 67 -14.63 -4.41 3.55
CA SER A 67 -15.99 -4.35 3.02
C SER A 67 -16.16 -5.20 1.78
N GLU A 68 -17.25 -5.95 1.72
CA GLU A 68 -17.70 -6.62 0.50
C GLU A 68 -18.18 -5.58 -0.54
N GLY A 69 -17.93 -5.84 -1.82
CA GLY A 69 -18.33 -4.95 -2.93
C GLY A 69 -17.30 -3.89 -3.32
N THR A 70 -16.14 -3.85 -2.66
CA THR A 70 -14.99 -3.07 -3.17
C THR A 70 -14.45 -3.74 -4.44
N PRO A 71 -14.22 -3.00 -5.53
CA PRO A 71 -13.70 -3.59 -6.77
C PRO A 71 -12.24 -4.06 -6.59
N ILE A 72 -11.88 -5.14 -7.28
CA ILE A 72 -10.50 -5.61 -7.35
C ILE A 72 -9.69 -4.61 -8.18
N SER A 73 -8.58 -4.13 -7.62
CA SER A 73 -7.72 -3.17 -8.29
C SER A 73 -6.98 -3.82 -9.46
N ARG A 74 -6.90 -3.12 -10.60
CA ARG A 74 -6.00 -3.44 -11.71
C ARG A 74 -4.87 -2.42 -11.72
N VAL A 75 -3.64 -2.93 -11.66
CA VAL A 75 -2.42 -2.11 -11.54
C VAL A 75 -1.50 -2.37 -12.72
N TRP A 76 -0.74 -1.35 -13.12
CA TRP A 76 0.28 -1.48 -14.17
C TRP A 76 1.59 -0.90 -13.67
N GLY A 77 2.67 -1.66 -13.81
CA GLY A 77 4.00 -1.27 -13.36
C GLY A 77 4.14 -1.29 -11.84
N ARG A 78 4.91 -0.33 -11.31
CA ARG A 78 5.20 -0.18 -9.88
C ARG A 78 4.22 0.81 -9.25
N MET A 79 3.29 0.33 -8.44
CA MET A 79 2.36 1.20 -7.71
C MET A 79 2.18 0.77 -6.27
N ARG A 80 1.95 1.75 -5.39
CA ARG A 80 1.50 1.48 -4.01
C ARG A 80 -0.01 1.24 -3.99
N VAL A 81 -0.45 0.16 -3.35
CA VAL A 81 -1.85 -0.27 -3.27
C VAL A 81 -2.21 -0.50 -1.80
N GLY A 82 -3.43 -0.13 -1.41
CA GLY A 82 -3.95 -0.50 -0.10
C GLY A 82 -4.41 -1.96 -0.13
N GLY A 83 -3.93 -2.78 0.80
CA GLY A 83 -4.38 -4.18 0.86
C GLY A 83 -5.81 -4.25 1.38
N GLN A 84 -6.65 -5.09 0.78
CA GLN A 84 -8.01 -5.36 1.24
C GLN A 84 -8.06 -6.70 1.97
N ILE A 85 -8.66 -6.74 3.17
CA ILE A 85 -8.73 -7.99 3.94
C ILE A 85 -9.74 -8.93 3.26
N ILE A 86 -9.26 -10.10 2.85
CA ILE A 86 -10.08 -11.16 2.21
C ILE A 86 -10.28 -12.37 3.12
N TRP A 87 -9.46 -12.52 4.15
CA TRP A 87 -9.59 -13.51 5.22
C TRP A 87 -8.88 -13.01 6.48
N ALA A 88 -9.40 -13.35 7.66
CA ALA A 88 -8.75 -13.07 8.94
C ALA A 88 -9.07 -14.18 9.95
N SER A 89 -8.07 -14.60 10.70
CA SER A 89 -8.26 -15.53 11.81
C SER A 89 -8.96 -14.84 12.98
N ARG A 90 -9.46 -15.63 13.94
CA ARG A 90 -9.80 -15.09 15.26
C ARG A 90 -8.55 -14.52 15.94
N ILE A 91 -8.75 -13.50 16.79
CA ILE A 91 -7.67 -12.91 17.60
C ILE A 91 -7.24 -13.95 18.65
N ARG A 92 -5.92 -14.16 18.77
CA ARG A 92 -5.30 -14.97 19.81
C ARG A 92 -4.75 -14.06 20.89
N GLU A 93 -5.18 -14.27 22.12
CA GLU A 93 -4.68 -13.56 23.30
C GLU A 93 -3.56 -14.38 23.97
N ALA A 94 -2.49 -13.72 24.38
CA ALA A 94 -1.42 -14.29 25.19
C ALA A 94 -1.15 -13.40 26.40
N ALA A 95 -1.34 -13.93 27.61
CA ALA A 95 -1.01 -13.24 28.84
C ALA A 95 0.44 -13.55 29.23
N GLN A 96 1.23 -12.50 29.48
CA GLN A 96 2.59 -12.59 29.98
C GLN A 96 2.64 -11.98 31.38
N ALA A 97 2.99 -12.79 32.37
CA ALA A 97 3.24 -12.30 33.74
C ALA A 97 4.60 -11.62 33.77
N VAL A 98 4.63 -10.35 34.17
CA VAL A 98 5.88 -9.60 34.38
C VAL A 98 6.23 -9.70 35.87
N ASP A 99 7.26 -10.49 36.18
CA ASP A 99 7.91 -10.42 37.48
C ASP A 99 8.74 -9.12 37.53
N GLU A 100 8.19 -8.07 38.15
CA GLU A 100 8.98 -6.91 38.53
C GLU A 100 9.95 -7.32 39.65
N GLY A 101 11.12 -7.84 39.24
CA GLY A 101 12.22 -8.15 40.13
C GLY A 101 12.65 -6.90 40.90
N ALA A 102 12.38 -6.89 42.20
CA ALA A 102 12.90 -5.93 43.15
C ALA A 102 14.41 -5.76 42.94
N GLY A 103 14.82 -4.53 42.62
CA GLY A 103 16.22 -4.15 42.49
C GLY A 103 16.99 -4.55 43.75
N GLY A 104 17.94 -5.47 43.58
CA GLY A 104 18.89 -5.87 44.61
C GLY A 104 19.86 -4.72 44.95
N GLY A 105 19.41 -3.79 45.79
CA GLY A 105 20.26 -2.85 46.52
C GLY A 105 20.61 -3.45 47.89
N GLY A 106 21.90 -3.56 48.17
CA GLY A 106 22.41 -4.26 49.35
C GLY A 106 22.21 -3.60 50.72
N PHE A 107 22.60 -4.39 51.72
CA PHE A 107 22.89 -4.08 53.14
C PHE A 107 21.72 -3.81 54.10
N GLY A 108 21.38 -4.83 54.92
CA GLY A 108 20.61 -4.60 56.15
C GLY A 108 20.14 -5.87 56.85
N LYS A 109 20.85 -6.27 57.91
CA LYS A 109 20.51 -7.35 58.85
C LYS A 109 19.29 -6.93 59.69
N GLY A 110 18.13 -7.61 59.57
CA GLY A 110 17.03 -7.42 60.54
C GLY A 110 15.62 -7.81 60.08
N VAL A 111 15.18 -9.01 60.48
CA VAL A 111 13.89 -9.34 61.11
C VAL A 111 12.60 -8.60 60.67
N LEU A 112 11.65 -9.41 60.15
CA LEU A 112 10.18 -9.28 60.17
C LEU A 112 9.53 -8.06 59.49
N THR A 113 9.05 -8.27 58.26
CA THR A 113 7.63 -8.23 57.81
C THR A 113 7.63 -7.94 56.31
N SER A 114 7.68 -8.98 55.46
CA SER A 114 7.40 -8.82 54.04
C SER A 114 5.89 -8.83 53.86
N THR A 115 5.26 -7.67 53.99
CA THR A 115 3.92 -7.43 53.47
C THR A 115 3.99 -7.68 51.97
N ALA A 116 3.34 -8.75 51.51
CA ALA A 116 3.21 -9.04 50.10
C ALA A 116 2.45 -7.89 49.42
N SER A 117 3.15 -7.15 48.58
CA SER A 117 2.57 -6.34 47.51
C SER A 117 3.61 -6.27 46.40
N ALA A 118 3.89 -7.45 45.83
CA ALA A 118 4.31 -7.53 44.45
C ALA A 118 3.01 -7.41 43.64
N SER A 119 2.81 -6.27 42.98
CA SER A 119 1.76 -6.15 41.98
C SER A 119 2.21 -6.97 40.77
N ASP A 120 1.72 -8.20 40.65
CA ASP A 120 1.89 -9.02 39.45
C ASP A 120 1.21 -8.30 38.27
N ALA A 121 1.98 -7.53 37.50
CA ALA A 121 1.48 -6.90 36.29
C ALA A 121 1.35 -7.99 35.22
N VAL A 122 0.11 -8.28 34.81
CA VAL A 122 -0.18 -9.19 33.69
C VAL A 122 -0.31 -8.34 32.43
N GLU A 123 0.60 -8.50 31.49
CA GLU A 123 0.53 -7.88 30.16
C GLU A 123 -0.20 -8.80 29.19
N TYR A 124 -1.08 -8.24 28.36
CA TYR A 124 -1.83 -8.98 27.34
C TYR A 124 -1.31 -8.62 25.95
N HIS A 125 -0.96 -9.64 25.17
CA HIS A 125 -0.59 -9.52 23.77
C HIS A 125 -1.67 -10.11 22.87
N TYR A 126 -1.95 -9.43 21.77
CA TYR A 126 -2.97 -9.85 20.81
C TYR A 126 -2.33 -10.16 19.47
N TYR A 127 -2.55 -11.37 18.96
CA TYR A 127 -2.01 -11.83 17.70
C TYR A 127 -3.14 -12.16 16.72
N GLN A 128 -2.97 -11.80 15.46
CA GLN A 128 -3.93 -12.16 14.41
C GLN A 128 -3.23 -12.47 13.09
N SER A 129 -3.73 -13.46 12.36
CA SER A 129 -3.32 -13.76 10.99
C SER A 129 -4.38 -13.24 10.02
N PHE A 130 -3.98 -12.71 8.87
CA PHE A 130 -4.91 -12.22 7.85
C PHE A 130 -4.31 -12.31 6.45
N ALA A 131 -5.20 -12.37 5.46
CA ALA A 131 -4.87 -12.34 4.05
C ALA A 131 -5.38 -11.03 3.43
N LEU A 132 -4.51 -10.38 2.66
CA LEU A 132 -4.73 -9.08 2.05
C LEU A 132 -4.67 -9.22 0.52
N GLY A 133 -5.80 -9.05 -0.16
CA GLY A 133 -5.87 -8.94 -1.60
C GLY A 133 -5.30 -7.61 -2.08
N LEU A 134 -4.48 -7.64 -3.14
CA LEU A 134 -3.78 -6.47 -3.67
C LEU A 134 -4.35 -6.03 -5.01
N CYS A 135 -4.27 -6.91 -6.01
CA CYS A 135 -4.73 -6.63 -7.36
C CYS A 135 -5.04 -7.92 -8.13
N GLU A 136 -5.75 -7.79 -9.25
CA GLU A 136 -5.95 -8.89 -10.18
C GLU A 136 -4.72 -9.14 -11.07
N GLY A 137 -4.55 -10.38 -11.50
CA GLY A 137 -3.48 -10.84 -12.37
C GLY A 137 -2.17 -11.17 -11.66
N GLU A 138 -1.23 -11.70 -12.43
CA GLU A 138 0.08 -12.10 -11.96
C GLU A 138 0.98 -10.88 -11.73
N ILE A 139 1.50 -10.76 -10.51
CA ILE A 139 2.51 -9.78 -10.12
C ILE A 139 3.90 -10.43 -10.15
N ALA A 140 4.94 -9.64 -10.38
CA ALA A 140 6.31 -10.10 -10.21
C ALA A 140 6.63 -10.29 -8.71
N ARG A 141 6.34 -9.25 -7.91
CA ARG A 141 6.65 -9.24 -6.47
C ARG A 141 5.94 -8.12 -5.72
N VAL A 142 6.04 -8.20 -4.40
CA VAL A 142 5.75 -7.10 -3.47
C VAL A 142 7.08 -6.51 -3.00
N GLY A 143 7.22 -5.19 -3.14
CA GLY A 143 8.37 -4.42 -2.66
C GLY A 143 8.11 -3.87 -1.25
N ARG A 144 8.31 -2.57 -1.05
CA ARG A 144 8.15 -1.96 0.29
C ARG A 144 6.75 -2.16 0.87
N VAL A 145 6.71 -2.35 2.18
CA VAL A 145 5.48 -2.49 2.97
C VAL A 145 5.40 -1.33 3.95
N TRP A 146 4.24 -0.71 4.04
CA TRP A 146 3.96 0.32 5.03
C TRP A 146 2.77 -0.07 5.88
N ILE A 147 2.95 0.04 7.19
CA ILE A 147 1.92 -0.23 8.19
C ILE A 147 1.64 1.10 8.92
N ASP A 148 0.40 1.58 8.86
CA ASP A 148 -0.02 2.88 9.39
C ASP A 148 0.86 4.06 8.94
N GLY A 149 1.44 3.97 7.74
CA GLY A 149 2.30 4.99 7.14
C GLY A 149 3.79 4.85 7.44
N THR A 150 4.19 3.98 8.36
CA THR A 150 5.60 3.69 8.66
C THR A 150 6.08 2.54 7.79
N GLU A 151 7.26 2.67 7.20
CA GLU A 151 7.88 1.60 6.42
C GLU A 151 8.38 0.49 7.34
N VAL A 152 8.05 -0.76 7.01
CA VAL A 152 8.43 -1.94 7.77
C VAL A 152 9.18 -2.89 6.82
N ALA A 153 10.28 -3.46 7.28
CA ALA A 153 11.02 -4.44 6.51
C ALA A 153 10.19 -5.70 6.31
N GLN A 154 10.20 -6.27 5.10
CA GLN A 154 9.45 -7.49 4.81
C GLN A 154 9.90 -8.68 5.68
N SER A 155 11.20 -8.74 6.01
CA SER A 155 11.80 -9.77 6.86
C SER A 155 11.24 -9.81 8.27
N ASP A 156 10.76 -8.68 8.77
CA ASP A 156 10.21 -8.55 10.12
C ASP A 156 8.74 -8.99 10.16
N LEU A 157 8.11 -9.13 8.98
CA LEU A 157 6.77 -9.62 8.82
C LEU A 157 6.84 -11.11 8.49
N ASN A 158 6.17 -11.96 9.26
CA ASN A 158 5.96 -13.35 8.87
C ASN A 158 4.92 -13.41 7.73
N MET A 159 5.38 -13.03 6.55
CA MET A 159 4.59 -12.71 5.37
C MET A 159 4.87 -13.72 4.26
N ARG A 160 3.82 -14.13 3.56
CA ARG A 160 3.90 -14.89 2.31
C ARG A 160 3.18 -14.18 1.19
N VAL A 161 3.84 -14.06 0.05
CA VAL A 161 3.31 -13.42 -1.15
C VAL A 161 2.79 -14.50 -2.11
N TYR A 162 1.55 -14.34 -2.53
CA TYR A 162 0.94 -15.10 -3.61
C TYR A 162 0.80 -14.20 -4.83
N THR A 163 1.45 -14.57 -5.92
CA THR A 163 1.63 -13.70 -7.08
C THR A 163 0.36 -13.50 -7.90
N GLY A 164 -0.71 -14.26 -7.65
CA GLY A 164 -1.92 -14.23 -8.47
C GLY A 164 -1.85 -15.14 -9.68
N SER A 165 -0.86 -16.02 -9.77
CA SER A 165 -0.77 -17.03 -10.83
C SER A 165 -1.98 -17.97 -10.79
N GLU A 166 -2.48 -18.38 -11.95
CA GLU A 166 -3.53 -19.40 -12.07
C GLU A 166 -3.12 -20.76 -11.51
N ALA A 167 -1.81 -21.02 -11.41
CA ALA A 167 -1.27 -22.25 -10.85
C ALA A 167 -1.15 -22.24 -9.32
N GLN A 168 -1.37 -21.09 -8.65
CA GLN A 168 -1.14 -20.99 -7.21
C GLN A 168 -2.12 -21.87 -6.40
N GLY A 169 -1.62 -22.37 -5.28
CA GLY A 169 -2.37 -23.19 -4.32
C GLY A 169 -3.00 -22.35 -3.20
N PRO A 170 -3.87 -22.98 -2.39
CA PRO A 170 -4.35 -22.38 -1.15
C PRO A 170 -3.21 -22.20 -0.13
N ASP A 171 -3.34 -21.21 0.75
CA ASP A 171 -2.34 -20.97 1.79
C ASP A 171 -2.42 -22.02 2.92
N PRO A 172 -1.28 -22.61 3.33
CA PRO A 172 -1.26 -23.70 4.31
C PRO A 172 -1.69 -23.26 5.71
N LYS A 173 -1.51 -22.00 6.12
CA LYS A 173 -1.98 -21.50 7.42
C LYS A 173 -3.48 -21.30 7.44
N ILE A 174 -4.03 -20.79 6.34
CA ILE A 174 -5.47 -20.67 6.19
C ILE A 174 -6.08 -22.08 6.18
N GLU A 175 -5.49 -23.04 5.45
CA GLU A 175 -5.95 -24.44 5.46
C GLU A 175 -5.83 -25.11 6.83
N ALA A 176 -4.79 -24.78 7.60
CA ALA A 176 -4.64 -25.29 8.96
C ALA A 176 -5.77 -24.82 9.89
N ILE A 177 -6.39 -23.66 9.61
CA ILE A 177 -7.46 -23.07 10.44
C ILE A 177 -8.85 -23.47 9.91
N GLU A 178 -9.09 -23.32 8.62
CA GLU A 178 -10.41 -23.56 7.98
C GLU A 178 -10.61 -25.03 7.56
N GLY A 179 -9.54 -25.81 7.52
CA GLY A 179 -9.53 -27.20 7.06
C GLY A 179 -9.07 -27.34 5.61
N ALA A 180 -8.32 -28.42 5.35
CA ALA A 180 -7.79 -28.73 4.02
C ALA A 180 -8.92 -28.87 2.98
N GLY A 181 -8.75 -28.22 1.83
CA GLY A 181 -9.74 -28.23 0.75
C GLY A 181 -10.94 -27.30 0.94
N ASN A 182 -11.08 -26.64 2.08
CA ASN A 182 -12.12 -25.62 2.31
C ASN A 182 -11.64 -24.20 1.99
N VAL A 183 -10.37 -24.03 1.61
CA VAL A 183 -9.76 -22.72 1.38
C VAL A 183 -9.65 -22.44 -0.12
N PRO A 184 -10.12 -21.27 -0.58
CA PRO A 184 -9.90 -20.86 -1.96
C PRO A 184 -8.42 -20.54 -2.21
N ALA A 185 -7.90 -20.91 -3.38
CA ALA A 185 -6.54 -20.57 -3.80
C ALA A 185 -6.41 -19.12 -4.31
N TYR A 186 -7.51 -18.35 -4.34
CA TYR A 186 -7.58 -16.99 -4.88
C TYR A 186 -6.85 -16.79 -6.22
N ARG A 187 -6.99 -17.76 -7.13
CA ARG A 187 -6.33 -17.75 -8.45
C ARG A 187 -6.70 -16.49 -9.24
N GLY A 188 -5.73 -15.95 -9.97
CA GLY A 188 -5.90 -14.70 -10.71
C GLY A 188 -5.93 -13.44 -9.83
N THR A 189 -5.73 -13.56 -8.51
CA THR A 189 -5.64 -12.43 -7.59
C THR A 189 -4.35 -12.52 -6.79
N ALA A 190 -3.53 -11.48 -6.85
CA ALA A 190 -2.34 -11.36 -6.02
C ALA A 190 -2.77 -11.00 -4.59
N TYR A 191 -2.28 -11.77 -3.62
CA TYR A 191 -2.61 -11.56 -2.22
C TYR A 191 -1.41 -11.86 -1.31
N VAL A 192 -1.45 -11.33 -0.10
CA VAL A 192 -0.40 -11.48 0.90
C VAL A 192 -1.00 -12.04 2.17
N VAL A 193 -0.40 -13.09 2.72
CA VAL A 193 -0.77 -13.63 4.03
C VAL A 193 0.24 -13.15 5.05
N ILE A 194 -0.22 -12.52 6.13
CA ILE A 194 0.60 -12.21 7.30
C ILE A 194 0.14 -13.12 8.43
N GLU A 195 1.08 -13.86 9.00
CA GLU A 195 0.83 -14.74 10.12
C GLU A 195 1.16 -14.10 11.46
N GLU A 196 0.25 -14.27 12.42
CA GLU A 196 0.48 -13.93 13.83
C GLU A 196 1.12 -12.56 14.05
N LEU A 197 0.58 -11.53 13.38
CA LEU A 197 1.03 -10.15 13.62
C LEU A 197 0.69 -9.76 15.05
N ASP A 198 1.68 -9.24 15.78
CA ASP A 198 1.47 -8.63 17.09
C ASP A 198 0.75 -7.28 16.95
N LEU A 199 -0.51 -7.25 17.39
CA LEU A 199 -1.35 -6.07 17.35
C LEU A 199 -1.03 -5.10 18.50
N THR A 200 -0.29 -5.52 19.52
CA THR A 200 0.09 -4.65 20.66
C THR A 200 0.92 -3.47 20.17
N ALA A 201 1.81 -3.69 19.20
CA ALA A 201 2.59 -2.63 18.55
C ALA A 201 1.72 -1.59 17.81
N TYR A 202 0.48 -1.95 17.47
CA TYR A 202 -0.45 -1.13 16.70
C TYR A 202 -1.66 -0.65 17.52
N GLY A 203 -1.57 -0.70 18.85
CA GLY A 203 -2.64 -0.26 19.74
C GLY A 203 -3.84 -1.22 19.76
N ASN A 204 -3.59 -2.52 19.62
CA ASN A 204 -4.59 -3.60 19.67
C ASN A 204 -5.68 -3.49 18.60
N ARG A 205 -5.34 -2.90 17.44
CA ARG A 205 -6.21 -2.84 16.27
C ARG A 205 -5.48 -3.41 15.05
N ILE A 206 -6.28 -3.79 14.05
CA ILE A 206 -5.74 -4.10 12.72
C ILE A 206 -5.22 -2.79 12.11
N PRO A 207 -3.93 -2.72 11.74
CA PRO A 207 -3.38 -1.53 11.14
C PRO A 207 -3.72 -1.43 9.64
N VAL A 208 -3.50 -0.25 9.06
CA VAL A 208 -3.70 -0.03 7.63
C VAL A 208 -2.44 -0.47 6.88
N PHE A 209 -2.60 -1.40 5.94
CA PHE A 209 -1.51 -1.95 5.15
C PHE A 209 -1.46 -1.33 3.76
N ASN A 210 -0.26 -0.91 3.36
CA ASN A 210 0.03 -0.51 2.01
C ASN A 210 1.22 -1.30 1.47
N PHE A 211 1.11 -1.72 0.22
CA PHE A 211 2.12 -2.54 -0.43
C PHE A 211 2.57 -1.88 -1.72
N GLU A 212 3.86 -1.90 -1.97
CA GLU A 212 4.42 -1.60 -3.28
C GLU A 212 4.31 -2.84 -4.16
N VAL A 213 3.50 -2.77 -5.21
CA VAL A 213 3.23 -3.90 -6.10
C VAL A 213 3.91 -3.65 -7.43
N PHE A 214 4.63 -4.65 -7.93
CA PHE A 214 5.23 -4.66 -9.24
C PHE A 214 4.44 -5.61 -10.14
N ARG A 215 3.60 -5.05 -11.00
CA ARG A 215 2.78 -5.80 -11.94
C ARG A 215 3.24 -5.57 -13.38
N PRO A 216 4.06 -6.47 -13.96
CA PRO A 216 4.46 -6.38 -15.35
C PRO A 216 3.28 -6.74 -16.28
N GLU A 217 3.56 -6.79 -17.58
CA GLU A 217 2.67 -7.42 -18.56
C GLU A 217 2.31 -8.85 -18.13
N GLN A 218 1.06 -9.24 -18.41
CA GLN A 218 0.53 -10.57 -18.05
C GLN A 218 1.10 -11.66 -18.97
N PRO A 219 1.16 -12.93 -18.53
CA PRO A 219 1.75 -14.02 -19.31
C PRO A 219 1.14 -14.25 -20.69
N ASP A 220 -0.13 -13.89 -20.87
CA ASP A 220 -0.90 -13.98 -22.11
C ASP A 220 -0.76 -12.75 -23.03
N GLN A 221 -0.05 -11.71 -22.57
CA GLN A 221 0.19 -10.48 -23.31
C GLN A 221 1.53 -10.49 -24.04
N THR A 222 1.68 -9.59 -25.01
CA THR A 222 2.96 -9.38 -25.69
C THR A 222 4.03 -9.00 -24.68
N SER A 223 5.15 -9.73 -24.69
CA SER A 223 6.28 -9.43 -23.80
C SER A 223 6.85 -8.05 -24.13
N GLU A 224 6.92 -7.20 -23.11
CA GLU A 224 7.49 -5.86 -23.19
C GLU A 224 8.86 -5.86 -22.50
N ILE A 225 9.27 -4.75 -21.89
CA ILE A 225 10.59 -4.63 -21.29
C ILE A 225 10.76 -5.59 -20.11
N ALA A 226 9.73 -5.80 -19.28
CA ALA A 226 9.89 -6.57 -18.05
C ALA A 226 10.14 -8.06 -18.31
N ARG A 227 9.40 -8.71 -19.22
CA ARG A 227 9.61 -10.13 -19.59
C ARG A 227 10.45 -10.31 -20.85
N GLY A 228 10.55 -9.31 -21.71
CA GLY A 228 11.27 -9.37 -22.98
C GLY A 228 12.77 -9.05 -22.88
N THR A 229 13.22 -8.39 -21.82
CA THR A 229 14.65 -8.13 -21.59
C THR A 229 15.35 -9.41 -21.15
N ARG A 230 16.17 -9.99 -22.03
CA ARG A 230 16.89 -11.24 -21.75
C ARG A 230 18.25 -11.04 -21.07
N ALA A 231 18.82 -9.85 -21.20
CA ALA A 231 20.13 -9.52 -20.67
C ALA A 231 20.27 -8.00 -20.52
N VAL A 232 21.00 -7.59 -19.48
CA VAL A 232 21.37 -6.20 -19.22
C VAL A 232 22.90 -6.15 -19.11
N ALA A 233 23.52 -5.13 -19.72
CA ALA A 233 24.94 -4.88 -19.55
C ALA A 233 25.15 -4.10 -18.24
N LEU A 234 25.88 -4.70 -17.29
CA LEU A 234 26.25 -4.02 -16.05
C LEU A 234 27.36 -3.01 -16.32
N ILE A 235 27.08 -1.73 -16.10
CA ILE A 235 28.07 -0.66 -16.18
C ILE A 235 28.38 -0.21 -14.74
N PRO A 236 29.57 -0.49 -14.20
CA PRO A 236 29.94 0.01 -12.88
C PRO A 236 29.95 1.55 -12.90
N GLY A 237 29.26 2.15 -11.94
CA GLY A 237 29.43 3.57 -11.63
C GLY A 237 30.81 3.85 -11.03
N THR A 238 31.07 5.09 -10.62
CA THR A 238 32.36 5.53 -10.06
C THR A 238 32.52 5.25 -8.55
N GLY A 239 31.68 4.40 -7.96
CA GLY A 239 31.69 4.12 -6.52
C GLY A 239 32.61 2.95 -6.15
N GLU A 240 33.40 3.10 -5.09
CA GLU A 240 34.40 2.12 -4.65
C GLU A 240 33.81 0.76 -4.29
N TYR A 241 32.64 0.74 -3.65
CA TYR A 241 31.93 -0.48 -3.21
C TYR A 241 30.62 -0.72 -3.97
N ALA A 242 30.44 -0.08 -5.14
CA ALA A 242 29.18 -0.07 -5.87
C ALA A 242 28.72 -1.45 -6.36
N LEU A 243 29.66 -2.39 -6.56
CA LEU A 243 29.37 -3.77 -6.99
C LEU A 243 29.67 -4.80 -5.89
N ALA A 244 29.96 -4.36 -4.66
CA ALA A 244 30.27 -5.27 -3.57
C ALA A 244 29.02 -6.02 -3.11
N THR A 245 29.10 -7.35 -3.03
CA THR A 245 28.02 -8.26 -2.58
C THR A 245 28.00 -8.49 -1.07
N THR A 246 28.98 -7.94 -0.35
CA THR A 246 29.09 -8.02 1.11
C THR A 246 29.10 -6.62 1.71
N THR A 247 28.44 -6.42 2.86
CA THR A 247 28.42 -5.10 3.51
C THR A 247 29.81 -4.68 3.96
N VAL A 248 30.29 -3.57 3.41
CA VAL A 248 31.56 -2.95 3.78
C VAL A 248 31.27 -1.88 4.83
N HIS A 249 31.99 -1.95 5.94
CA HIS A 249 31.87 -0.97 7.01
C HIS A 249 33.12 -0.10 7.05
N ALA A 250 32.93 1.21 7.21
CA ALA A 250 33.99 2.15 7.51
C ALA A 250 33.60 2.98 8.74
N GLY A 251 34.61 3.52 9.43
CA GLY A 251 34.41 4.37 10.59
C GLY A 251 35.71 5.07 10.94
N ASP A 252 35.63 6.35 11.27
CA ASP A 252 36.80 7.18 11.58
C ASP A 252 37.29 6.96 13.02
N LEU A 253 36.44 6.37 13.88
CA LEU A 253 36.71 6.14 15.29
C LEU A 253 36.76 4.65 15.64
N PRO A 254 37.60 4.24 16.62
CA PRO A 254 37.60 2.87 17.14
C PRO A 254 36.20 2.44 17.61
N GLY A 255 35.70 1.34 17.06
CA GLY A 255 34.38 0.78 17.39
C GLY A 255 33.21 1.33 16.57
N GLN A 256 33.41 2.38 15.77
CA GLN A 256 32.39 2.87 14.85
C GLN A 256 32.34 1.98 13.60
N LYS A 257 31.13 1.52 13.25
CA LYS A 257 30.87 0.76 12.03
C LYS A 257 29.71 1.41 11.29
N VAL A 258 29.99 2.11 10.20
CA VAL A 258 28.97 2.69 9.31
C VAL A 258 29.00 1.92 8.00
N PRO A 259 27.89 1.31 7.57
CA PRO A 259 27.82 0.64 6.28
C PRO A 259 28.05 1.64 5.13
N GLN A 260 28.85 1.26 4.14
CA GLN A 260 29.21 2.09 2.98
C GLN A 260 28.44 1.71 1.69
N ASN A 261 27.78 0.56 1.68
CA ASN A 261 27.10 0.00 0.51
C ASN A 261 25.76 -0.64 0.88
N GLU A 262 25.15 -0.21 1.98
CA GLU A 262 23.84 -0.63 2.44
C GLU A 262 23.07 0.63 2.82
N HIS A 263 22.44 1.25 1.81
CA HIS A 263 21.66 2.47 1.95
C HIS A 263 20.17 2.21 1.88
N THR A 264 19.77 0.99 1.52
CA THR A 264 18.36 0.61 1.43
C THR A 264 17.87 -0.04 2.73
N PRO A 265 16.58 0.11 3.09
CA PRO A 265 15.98 -0.56 4.25
C PRO A 265 15.88 -2.09 4.13
N PHE A 266 16.32 -2.69 3.02
CA PHE A 266 16.23 -4.14 2.78
C PHE A 266 17.29 -4.95 3.54
N GLY A 267 18.23 -4.30 4.25
CA GLY A 267 19.25 -4.99 5.04
C GLY A 267 20.29 -5.76 4.22
N MET A 268 20.43 -5.41 2.94
CA MET A 268 21.30 -6.05 1.97
C MET A 268 22.13 -4.98 1.24
N THR A 269 23.27 -5.38 0.67
CA THR A 269 24.07 -4.45 -0.14
C THR A 269 23.26 -3.88 -1.30
N ASP A 270 23.47 -2.61 -1.64
CA ASP A 270 22.73 -1.92 -2.70
C ASP A 270 22.81 -2.66 -4.04
N PHE A 271 23.94 -3.32 -4.32
CA PHE A 271 24.11 -4.14 -5.51
C PHE A 271 23.22 -5.38 -5.49
N ALA A 272 23.23 -6.15 -4.39
CA ALA A 272 22.40 -7.34 -4.25
C ALA A 272 20.90 -6.99 -4.33
N VAL A 273 20.49 -5.88 -3.70
CA VAL A 273 19.12 -5.37 -3.81
C VAL A 273 18.78 -5.02 -5.26
N SER A 274 19.68 -4.32 -5.97
CA SER A 274 19.45 -3.95 -7.37
C SER A 274 19.33 -5.17 -8.29
N LEU A 275 20.11 -6.22 -8.02
CA LEU A 275 20.05 -7.48 -8.76
C LEU A 275 18.75 -8.24 -8.48
N ASP A 276 18.36 -8.33 -7.20
CA ASP A 276 17.07 -8.90 -6.80
C ASP A 276 15.89 -8.11 -7.40
N MET A 277 16.03 -6.77 -7.51
CA MET A 277 15.06 -5.94 -8.22
C MET A 277 14.97 -6.18 -9.72
N LEU A 278 16.05 -6.66 -10.33
CA LEU A 278 16.12 -6.97 -11.75
C LEU A 278 15.56 -8.36 -12.05
N ASP A 279 15.88 -9.34 -11.20
CA ASP A 279 15.50 -10.74 -11.39
C ASP A 279 14.02 -11.00 -11.06
N GLY A 280 13.42 -10.19 -10.18
CA GLY A 280 11.99 -10.24 -9.84
C GLY A 280 11.70 -11.13 -8.64
#